data_AF-A0A7Y5MTP7-F1
#
_entry.id   AF-A0A7Y5MTP7-F1
#
_cell.length_a   1.000
_cell.length_b   1.000
_cell.length_c   1.000
_cell.angle_alpha   90.00
_cell.angle_beta   90.00
_cell.angle_gamma   90.00
#
_symmetry.space_group_name_H-M   'P 1'
#
loop_
_entity.id
_entity.type
_entity.pdbx_description
1 polymer ?
#
loop_
_entity_poly.entity_id
_entity_poly.type
_entity_poly.pdbx_seq_one_letter_code
_entity_poly.pdbx_strand_id
1 'polypeptide(L)'
;FLRKGKDGENPVAVICNFTPVVRKDYKLGLPFGGSWKEVINSDSRDFGGSGHHFNEKIKATEDNYDGRPYSVALNLPALAVLVLERISPGSKKAAAVPKEKAAAKPAPKKAATPEKVPKRSKSAN
;
A
#
# COMPACT_ATOMS: atom_id res chain seq x y z
N PHE A 1 11.11 -13.45 7.99
CA PHE A 1 12.46 -13.96 7.67
C PHE A 1 13.17 -13.01 6.70
N LEU A 2 14.49 -13.17 6.50
CA LEU A 2 15.29 -12.32 5.59
C LEU A 2 15.76 -13.11 4.37
N ARG A 3 15.69 -12.50 3.19
CA ARG A 3 16.37 -12.92 1.97
C ARG A 3 17.54 -11.99 1.72
N LYS A 4 18.74 -12.55 1.53
CA LYS A 4 19.98 -11.78 1.31
C LYS A 4 20.36 -11.89 -0.17
N GLY A 5 20.71 -10.76 -0.76
CA GLY A 5 21.30 -10.70 -2.10
C GLY A 5 22.81 -10.98 -2.07
N LYS A 6 23.49 -10.66 -3.16
CA LYS A 6 24.97 -10.69 -3.21
C LYS A 6 25.56 -9.60 -2.30
N ASP A 7 26.87 -9.66 -2.09
CA ASP A 7 27.58 -8.65 -1.31
C ASP A 7 27.28 -7.24 -1.83
N GLY A 8 26.84 -6.36 -0.93
CA GLY A 8 26.45 -4.99 -1.24
C GLY A 8 24.98 -4.80 -1.65
N GLU A 9 24.22 -5.87 -1.91
CA GLU A 9 22.77 -5.78 -2.17
C GLU A 9 21.98 -5.68 -0.86
N ASN A 10 20.91 -4.86 -0.86
CA ASN A 10 20.04 -4.76 0.31
C ASN A 10 19.29 -6.08 0.54
N PRO A 11 19.13 -6.53 1.79
CA PRO A 11 18.27 -7.66 2.08
C PRO A 11 16.79 -7.26 1.91
N VAL A 12 15.98 -8.28 1.69
CA VAL A 12 14.52 -8.19 1.67
C VAL A 12 13.96 -8.89 2.91
N ALA A 13 13.03 -8.26 3.60
CA ALA A 13 12.30 -8.87 4.72
C ALA A 13 10.97 -9.42 4.22
N VAL A 14 10.66 -10.66 4.59
CA VAL A 14 9.40 -11.32 4.26
C VAL A 14 8.66 -11.64 5.55
N ILE A 15 7.42 -11.18 5.65
CA ILE A 15 6.58 -11.31 6.85
C ILE A 15 5.29 -12.02 6.42
N CYS A 16 4.92 -13.06 7.15
CA CYS A 16 3.74 -13.87 6.85
C CYS A 16 2.79 -13.87 8.04
N ASN A 17 1.54 -13.50 7.84
CA ASN A 17 0.46 -13.70 8.79
C ASN A 17 -0.41 -14.86 8.32
N PHE A 18 -0.26 -16.05 8.91
CA PHE A 18 -1.05 -17.24 8.56
C PHE A 18 -2.28 -17.44 9.47
N THR A 19 -2.80 -16.35 10.03
CA THR A 19 -4.07 -16.37 10.79
C THR A 19 -5.09 -15.46 10.13
N PRO A 20 -6.40 -15.75 10.25
CA PRO A 20 -7.46 -14.91 9.68
C PRO A 20 -7.67 -13.58 10.43
N VAL A 21 -6.83 -13.28 11.42
CA VAL A 21 -6.93 -12.07 12.25
C VAL A 21 -5.88 -11.06 11.80
N VAL A 22 -6.32 -9.83 11.55
CA VAL A 22 -5.45 -8.67 11.28
C VAL A 22 -4.66 -8.33 12.53
N ARG A 23 -3.34 -8.11 12.39
CA ARG A 23 -2.50 -7.63 13.50
C ARG A 23 -2.06 -6.20 13.22
N LYS A 24 -2.54 -5.27 14.03
CA LYS A 24 -2.11 -3.87 13.99
C LYS A 24 -0.86 -3.70 14.82
N ASP A 25 -0.01 -2.75 14.42
CA ASP A 25 1.20 -2.35 15.14
C ASP A 25 2.10 -3.53 15.53
N TYR A 26 2.16 -4.56 14.67
CA TYR A 26 2.93 -5.76 14.92
C TYR A 26 4.42 -5.43 14.83
N LYS A 27 5.11 -5.51 15.96
CA LYS A 27 6.53 -5.21 16.07
C LYS A 27 7.37 -6.38 15.55
N LEU A 28 8.39 -6.07 14.75
CA LEU A 28 9.36 -7.05 14.25
C LEU A 28 10.77 -6.47 14.25
N GLY A 29 11.76 -7.33 14.48
CA GLY A 29 13.17 -6.96 14.40
C GLY A 29 13.66 -6.86 12.94
N LEU A 30 14.50 -5.86 12.65
CA LEU A 30 15.18 -5.67 11.37
C LEU A 30 16.69 -5.45 11.57
N PRO A 31 17.53 -5.92 10.62
CA PRO A 31 18.98 -5.79 10.74
C PRO A 31 19.48 -4.36 10.48
N PHE A 32 18.69 -3.53 9.80
CA PHE A 32 19.05 -2.18 9.40
C PHE A 32 17.93 -1.19 9.69
N GLY A 33 18.30 -0.03 10.21
CA GLY A 33 17.41 1.11 10.38
C GLY A 33 17.11 1.84 9.07
N GLY A 34 16.32 2.90 9.19
CA GLY A 34 15.97 3.78 8.08
C GLY A 34 14.67 3.37 7.39
N SER A 35 14.51 3.81 6.14
CA SER A 35 13.25 3.66 5.40
C SER A 35 13.20 2.33 4.65
N TRP A 36 12.06 1.66 4.75
CA TRP A 36 11.73 0.45 4.02
C TRP A 36 10.48 0.70 3.17
N LYS A 37 10.37 -0.04 2.07
CA LYS A 37 9.25 0.02 1.15
C LYS A 37 8.56 -1.34 1.12
N GLU A 38 7.24 -1.33 1.23
CA GLU A 38 6.42 -2.49 0.88
C GLU A 38 6.43 -2.68 -0.64
N VAL A 39 7.07 -3.75 -1.11
CA VAL A 39 7.19 -4.07 -2.53
C VAL A 39 6.15 -5.08 -2.99
N ILE A 40 5.72 -5.97 -2.10
CA ILE A 40 4.63 -6.92 -2.35
C ILE A 40 3.75 -6.96 -1.10
N ASN A 41 2.45 -6.94 -1.35
CA ASN A 41 1.42 -7.20 -0.35
C ASN A 41 0.36 -8.09 -0.99
N SER A 42 0.29 -9.35 -0.54
CA SER A 42 -0.65 -10.31 -1.12
C SER A 42 -2.12 -9.99 -0.79
N ASP A 43 -2.40 -9.12 0.19
CA ASP A 43 -3.75 -8.62 0.48
C ASP A 43 -4.14 -7.42 -0.40
N SER A 44 -3.29 -6.98 -1.33
CA SER A 44 -3.68 -5.92 -2.29
C SER A 44 -4.88 -6.36 -3.14
N ARG A 45 -5.73 -5.39 -3.52
CA ARG A 45 -6.87 -5.63 -4.42
C ARG A 45 -6.43 -6.19 -5.78
N ASP A 46 -5.23 -5.84 -6.23
CA ASP A 46 -4.66 -6.34 -7.49
C ASP A 46 -4.46 -7.86 -7.48
N PHE A 47 -4.37 -8.48 -6.29
CA PHE A 47 -4.23 -9.92 -6.11
C PHE A 47 -5.51 -10.58 -5.57
N GLY A 48 -6.63 -9.86 -5.53
CA GLY A 48 -7.90 -10.35 -4.98
C GLY A 48 -8.00 -10.29 -3.45
N GLY A 49 -7.07 -9.59 -2.79
CA GLY A 49 -7.14 -9.35 -1.36
C GLY A 49 -8.09 -8.20 -0.96
N SER A 50 -8.16 -7.92 0.34
CA SER A 50 -9.07 -6.90 0.89
C SER A 50 -8.67 -5.47 0.50
N GLY A 51 -7.36 -5.21 0.41
CA GLY A 51 -6.76 -3.91 0.13
C GLY A 51 -6.91 -2.88 1.25
N HIS A 52 -7.34 -3.29 2.44
CA HIS A 52 -7.59 -2.36 3.55
C HIS A 52 -6.38 -2.10 4.45
N HIS A 53 -5.31 -2.88 4.29
CA HIS A 53 -4.13 -2.82 5.16
C HIS A 53 -2.88 -2.60 4.32
N PHE A 54 -2.39 -1.35 4.33
CA PHE A 54 -1.19 -0.92 3.63
C PHE A 54 -0.28 -0.11 4.56
N ASN A 55 1.03 -0.22 4.36
CA ASN A 55 2.02 0.51 5.13
C ASN A 55 2.75 1.52 4.24
N GLU A 56 2.24 2.76 4.16
CA GLU A 56 2.77 3.79 3.24
C GLU A 56 4.22 4.19 3.51
N LYS A 57 4.60 4.25 4.80
CA LYS A 57 5.93 4.69 5.24
C LYS A 57 6.41 3.78 6.35
N ILE A 58 7.30 2.87 6.02
CA ILE A 58 7.89 1.94 6.97
C ILE A 58 9.24 2.51 7.38
N LYS A 59 9.35 3.00 8.63
CA LYS A 59 10.60 3.51 9.18
C LYS A 59 11.04 2.62 10.32
N ALA A 60 12.18 1.96 10.15
CA ALA A 60 12.81 1.19 11.20
C ALA A 60 13.62 2.11 12.13
N THR A 61 13.38 1.99 13.43
CA THR A 61 14.03 2.77 14.48
C THR A 61 14.95 1.87 15.31
N GLU A 62 15.94 2.49 15.98
CA GLU A 62 16.85 1.79 16.87
C GLU A 62 16.10 1.42 18.16
N ASP A 63 15.70 0.17 18.24
CA ASP A 63 14.87 -0.39 19.30
C ASP A 63 15.00 -1.90 19.20
N ASN A 64 15.84 -2.45 20.09
CA ASN A 64 16.25 -3.84 20.08
C ASN A 64 15.04 -4.78 20.18
N TYR A 65 14.84 -5.63 19.18
CA TYR A 65 13.73 -6.57 19.14
C TYR A 65 14.09 -7.81 18.30
N ASP A 66 13.56 -8.99 18.67
CA ASP A 66 13.86 -10.28 18.02
C ASP A 66 15.38 -10.56 17.82
N GLY A 67 16.22 -10.10 18.76
CA GLY A 67 17.67 -10.24 18.66
C GLY A 67 18.31 -9.39 17.54
N ARG A 68 17.65 -8.30 17.13
CA ARG A 68 18.13 -7.37 16.10
C ARG A 68 18.14 -5.92 16.62
N PRO A 69 19.06 -5.08 16.11
CA PRO A 69 19.27 -3.72 16.63
C PRO A 69 18.15 -2.72 16.29
N TYR A 70 17.40 -2.98 15.22
CA TYR A 70 16.30 -2.11 14.79
C TYR A 70 14.99 -2.86 14.85
N SER A 71 13.89 -2.13 14.94
CA SER A 71 12.55 -2.70 14.80
C SER A 71 11.61 -1.77 14.07
N VAL A 72 10.48 -2.33 13.64
CA VAL A 72 9.39 -1.59 13.04
C VAL A 72 8.04 -2.18 13.44
N ALA A 73 7.04 -1.32 13.56
CA ALA A 73 5.64 -1.72 13.75
C ALA A 73 4.93 -1.69 12.39
N LEU A 74 4.26 -2.80 12.05
CA LEU A 74 3.53 -2.95 10.79
C LEU A 74 2.08 -3.37 11.02
N ASN A 75 1.21 -2.95 10.12
CA ASN A 75 -0.12 -3.55 10.00
C ASN A 75 -0.02 -4.78 9.11
N LEU A 76 -0.27 -5.96 9.69
CA LEU A 76 -0.30 -7.24 9.00
C LEU A 76 -1.74 -7.62 8.65
N PRO A 77 -2.10 -7.68 7.35
CA PRO A 77 -3.40 -8.17 6.94
C PRO A 77 -3.61 -9.65 7.31
N ALA A 78 -4.86 -10.08 7.35
CA ALA A 78 -5.23 -11.48 7.59
C ALA A 78 -4.76 -12.37 6.43
N LEU A 79 -4.22 -13.56 6.73
CA LEU A 79 -3.78 -14.55 5.73
C LEU A 79 -2.88 -13.97 4.61
N ALA A 80 -2.02 -13.01 4.94
CA ALA A 80 -1.24 -12.26 3.95
C ALA A 80 0.27 -12.39 4.14
N VAL A 81 1.00 -12.15 3.04
CA VAL A 81 2.45 -12.05 3.00
C VAL A 81 2.84 -10.64 2.55
N LEU A 82 3.70 -10.00 3.35
CA LEU A 82 4.31 -8.72 3.04
C LEU A 82 5.79 -8.93 2.72
N VAL A 83 6.28 -8.22 1.71
CA VAL A 83 7.69 -8.19 1.31
C VAL A 83 8.18 -6.76 1.37
N LEU A 84 9.24 -6.53 2.14
CA LEU A 84 9.82 -5.22 2.37
C LEU A 84 11.25 -5.14 1.84
N GLU A 85 11.54 -4.09 1.10
CA GLU A 85 12.89 -3.76 0.63
C GLU A 85 13.38 -2.49 1.33
N ARG A 86 14.66 -2.48 1.73
CA ARG A 86 15.28 -1.27 2.28
C ARG A 86 15.50 -0.23 1.18
N ILE A 87 15.09 1.00 1.43
CA ILE A 87 15.39 2.14 0.57
C ILE A 87 16.78 2.66 0.95
N SER A 88 17.82 2.23 0.22
CA SER A 88 19.16 2.82 0.33
C SER A 88 19.46 3.69 -0.90
N PRO A 89 20.13 4.85 -0.73
CA PRO A 89 20.43 5.77 -1.83
C PRO A 89 21.43 5.21 -2.89
N GLY A 90 21.82 3.94 -2.83
CA GLY A 90 22.73 3.28 -3.78
C GLY A 90 22.21 1.99 -4.41
N SER A 91 20.97 1.56 -4.12
CA SER A 91 20.39 0.33 -4.69
C SER A 91 20.00 0.53 -6.16
N LYS A 92 20.92 0.22 -7.09
CA LYS A 92 20.61 0.10 -8.52
C LYS A 92 20.01 -1.28 -8.82
N LYS A 93 18.70 -1.47 -8.55
CA LYS A 93 17.73 -2.49 -9.10
C LYS A 93 16.63 -2.68 -8.03
N ALA A 94 15.32 -2.66 -8.28
CA ALA A 94 14.55 -2.73 -9.51
C ALA A 94 13.29 -1.84 -9.42
N ALA A 95 13.21 -0.84 -10.30
CA ALA A 95 11.96 -0.25 -10.71
C ALA A 95 11.57 -0.89 -12.05
N ALA A 96 10.66 -1.86 -12.01
CA ALA A 96 9.90 -2.29 -13.19
C ALA A 96 8.65 -3.07 -12.75
N VAL A 97 7.68 -2.36 -12.17
CA VAL A 97 6.29 -2.65 -12.48
C VAL A 97 5.86 -1.49 -13.38
N PRO A 98 5.51 -1.74 -14.65
CA PRO A 98 5.02 -0.69 -15.54
C PRO A 98 3.81 -0.04 -14.89
N LYS A 99 3.93 1.25 -14.54
CA LYS A 99 2.76 2.13 -14.46
C LYS A 99 2.23 2.24 -15.88
N GLU A 100 1.31 1.36 -16.24
CA GLU A 100 0.45 1.59 -17.39
C GLU A 100 -0.31 2.89 -17.14
N LYS A 101 -0.12 3.84 -18.06
CA LYS A 101 -0.77 5.15 -18.05
C LYS A 101 -2.28 4.96 -18.16
N ALA A 102 -3.00 5.05 -17.05
CA ALA A 102 -4.40 5.46 -17.10
C ALA A 102 -4.44 6.99 -17.22
N ALA A 103 -4.49 7.45 -18.46
CA ALA A 103 -4.73 8.83 -18.82
C ALA A 103 -6.06 9.32 -18.20
N ALA A 104 -6.03 10.49 -17.57
CA ALA A 104 -7.16 11.40 -17.46
C ALA A 104 -7.69 11.69 -18.88
N LYS A 105 -8.99 11.79 -19.19
CA LYS A 105 -10.10 12.63 -18.70
C LYS A 105 -11.33 12.34 -19.63
N PRO A 106 -12.56 12.90 -19.46
CA PRO A 106 -13.03 13.83 -18.44
C PRO A 106 -14.42 13.54 -17.83
N ALA A 107 -14.71 14.30 -16.76
CA ALA A 107 -15.99 14.45 -16.07
C ALA A 107 -17.15 14.93 -16.98
N PRO A 108 -18.41 14.73 -16.56
CA PRO A 108 -19.51 15.60 -16.95
C PRO A 108 -19.90 16.52 -15.79
N LYS A 109 -19.77 17.83 -15.97
CA LYS A 109 -20.56 18.83 -15.21
C LYS A 109 -21.19 19.83 -16.18
N LYS A 110 -22.53 19.75 -16.21
CA LYS A 110 -23.56 20.78 -16.45
C LYS A 110 -23.56 21.57 -17.77
N ALA A 111 -24.70 21.49 -18.47
CA ALA A 111 -25.30 22.61 -19.19
C ALA A 111 -26.81 22.64 -18.91
N ALA A 112 -27.34 23.84 -18.66
CA ALA A 112 -28.74 24.10 -18.34
C ALA A 112 -29.42 24.90 -19.48
N THR A 113 -30.64 24.48 -19.86
CA THR A 113 -31.80 25.25 -20.42
C THR A 113 -31.64 26.04 -21.74
N PRO A 114 -32.73 26.42 -22.47
CA PRO A 114 -34.18 26.36 -22.17
C PRO A 114 -35.09 25.82 -23.30
N GLU A 115 -36.32 25.38 -22.99
CA GLU A 115 -37.45 25.53 -23.93
C GLU A 115 -38.81 25.59 -23.20
N LYS A 116 -39.74 26.31 -23.81
CA LYS A 116 -40.86 27.05 -23.21
C LYS A 116 -42.21 26.39 -23.59
N VAL A 117 -42.99 26.03 -22.57
CA VAL A 117 -44.49 26.06 -22.41
C VAL A 117 -45.38 25.74 -23.62
N PRO A 118 -46.44 24.92 -23.42
CA PRO A 118 -47.77 25.54 -23.47
C PRO A 118 -48.69 25.24 -22.28
N LYS A 119 -49.56 26.22 -22.03
CA LYS A 119 -50.62 26.33 -21.02
C LYS A 119 -51.65 25.20 -21.12
N ARG A 120 -52.16 24.74 -19.97
CA ARG A 120 -53.60 24.52 -19.80
C ARG A 120 -54.05 24.76 -18.35
N SER A 121 -55.24 25.31 -18.27
CA SER A 121 -55.88 26.04 -17.19
C SER A 121 -56.76 25.17 -16.29
N LYS A 122 -57.28 25.84 -15.24
CA LYS A 122 -58.37 25.50 -14.31
C LYS A 122 -57.90 24.83 -13.01
N SER A 123 -58.42 25.13 -11.82
CA SER A 123 -59.29 26.20 -11.29
C SER A 123 -59.26 26.03 -9.75
N ALA A 124 -59.62 27.08 -9.02
CA ALA A 124 -59.77 27.14 -7.57
C ALA A 124 -60.52 25.96 -6.93
N ASN A 125 -60.10 25.59 -5.71
CA ASN A 125 -60.93 25.67 -4.50
C ASN A 125 -60.04 25.61 -3.25
#